data_AF-A0A954NVR9-F1
#
_entry.id   AF-A0A954NVR9-F1
#
_cell.length_a   1.000
_cell.length_b   1.000
_cell.length_c   1.000
_cell.angle_alpha   90.00
_cell.angle_beta   90.00
_cell.angle_gamma   90.00
#
_symmetry.space_group_name_H-M   'P 1'
#
loop_
_entity.id
_entity.type
_entity.pdbx_description
1 polymer ?
#
loop_
_entity_poly.entity_id
_entity_poly.type
_entity_poly.pdbx_seq_one_letter_code
_entity_poly.pdbx_strand_id
1 'polypeptide(L)'
;RINQNVGRDHWARSWSVCLGGGGLTGGIAVGETNEDGTEIIGKSYLPGDLWATVAHALGIPLDRVHKSNRGRPMKLAAGGTPIAELIG
;
A
#
# COMPACT_ATOMS: atom_id res chain seq x y z
N ARG A 1 3.03 -22.04 5.99
CA ARG A 1 3.52 -23.33 5.45
C ARG A 1 4.95 -23.17 4.90
N ILE A 2 5.84 -24.13 5.16
CA ILE A 2 7.21 -24.16 4.61
C ILE A 2 7.20 -24.91 3.27
N ASN A 3 7.83 -24.35 2.26
CA ASN A 3 7.86 -24.86 0.89
C ASN A 3 9.09 -25.73 0.63
N GLN A 4 9.13 -26.37 -0.55
CA GLN A 4 10.24 -27.24 -0.96
C GLN A 4 11.57 -26.48 -1.14
N ASN A 5 11.52 -25.16 -1.25
CA ASN A 5 12.69 -24.27 -1.30
C ASN A 5 13.10 -23.77 0.09
N VAL A 6 12.66 -24.44 1.17
CA VAL A 6 13.03 -24.19 2.58
C VAL A 6 12.55 -22.81 3.11
N GLY A 7 11.71 -22.10 2.36
CA GLY A 7 11.14 -20.81 2.74
C GLY A 7 9.66 -20.91 3.14
N ARG A 8 9.07 -19.81 3.62
CA ARG A 8 7.61 -19.70 3.68
C ARG A 8 7.03 -19.61 2.27
N ASP A 9 5.83 -20.15 2.07
CA ASP A 9 5.08 -19.96 0.83
C ASP A 9 4.88 -18.47 0.49
N HIS A 10 4.75 -18.19 -0.81
CA HIS A 10 4.54 -16.84 -1.32
C HIS A 10 3.05 -16.51 -1.39
N TRP A 11 2.59 -15.68 -0.44
CA TRP A 11 1.20 -15.23 -0.36
C TRP A 11 1.04 -13.86 -1.04
N ALA A 12 1.15 -13.83 -2.38
CA ALA A 12 1.13 -12.57 -3.16
C ALA A 12 -0.14 -11.72 -2.95
N ARG A 13 -1.21 -12.32 -2.42
CA ARG A 13 -2.50 -11.67 -2.19
C ARG A 13 -2.66 -11.13 -0.77
N SER A 14 -1.74 -11.40 0.14
CA SER A 14 -1.83 -11.01 1.56
C SER A 14 -0.50 -10.44 2.01
N TRP A 15 -0.39 -9.11 1.97
CA TRP A 15 0.83 -8.38 2.34
C TRP A 15 0.56 -7.55 3.60
N SER A 16 1.53 -7.55 4.51
CA SER A 16 1.57 -6.62 5.64
C SER A 16 2.66 -5.58 5.39
N VAL A 17 2.36 -4.32 5.67
CA VAL A 17 3.27 -3.19 5.49
C VAL A 17 3.30 -2.37 6.77
N CYS A 18 4.49 -1.93 7.18
CA CYS A 18 4.68 -0.96 8.24
C CYS A 18 4.97 0.41 7.63
N LEU A 19 4.25 1.44 8.07
CA LEU A 19 4.41 2.84 7.66
C LEU A 19 4.54 3.71 8.90
N GLY A 20 5.20 4.86 8.77
CA GLY A 20 5.28 5.86 9.83
C GLY A 20 5.96 7.15 9.36
N GLY A 21 5.82 8.20 10.18
CA GLY A 21 6.31 9.55 9.86
C GLY A 21 5.31 10.35 9.00
N GLY A 22 5.73 11.53 8.55
CA GLY A 22 4.93 12.37 7.63
C GLY A 22 3.57 12.84 8.17
N GLY A 23 3.38 12.85 9.49
CA GLY A 23 2.10 13.19 10.11
C GLY A 23 1.03 12.09 10.02
N LEU A 24 1.39 10.88 9.57
CA LEU A 24 0.45 9.76 9.54
C LEU A 24 0.00 9.36 10.95
N THR A 25 -1.26 8.93 11.05
CA THR A 25 -1.81 8.34 12.28
C THR A 25 -1.06 7.05 12.63
N GLY A 26 -0.27 7.09 13.70
CA GLY A 26 0.50 5.95 14.21
C GLY A 26 -0.24 5.16 15.28
N GLY A 27 0.32 4.00 15.66
CA GLY A 27 -0.18 3.18 16.76
C GLY A 27 -1.45 2.38 16.44
N ILE A 28 -1.83 2.32 15.17
CA ILE A 28 -3.02 1.59 14.70
C ILE A 28 -2.62 0.48 13.72
N ALA A 29 -3.43 -0.57 13.68
CA ALA A 29 -3.42 -1.56 12.62
C ALA A 29 -4.63 -1.31 11.70
N VAL A 30 -4.41 -1.36 10.39
CA VAL A 30 -5.44 -1.14 9.38
C VAL A 30 -5.55 -2.38 8.50
N GLY A 31 -6.76 -2.93 8.38
CA GLY A 31 -7.02 -4.16 7.66
C GLY A 31 -6.85 -5.42 8.52
N GLU A 32 -7.16 -6.58 7.92
CA GLU A 32 -7.18 -7.86 8.65
C GLU A 32 -6.88 -9.03 7.71
N THR A 33 -6.12 -9.99 8.23
CA THR A 33 -5.86 -11.30 7.60
C THR A 33 -6.41 -12.41 8.48
N ASN A 34 -6.55 -13.62 7.93
CA ASN A 34 -6.77 -14.81 8.75
C ASN A 34 -5.60 -15.04 9.74
N GLU A 35 -5.82 -15.94 10.69
CA GLU A 35 -4.86 -16.25 11.77
C GLU A 35 -3.46 -16.63 11.25
N ASP A 36 -3.40 -17.29 10.10
CA ASP A 36 -2.15 -17.70 9.45
C ASP A 36 -1.50 -16.61 8.57
N GLY A 37 -2.16 -15.47 8.36
CA GLY A 37 -1.69 -14.37 7.52
C GLY A 37 -1.69 -14.66 6.01
N THR A 38 -2.33 -15.73 5.56
CA THR A 38 -2.29 -16.22 4.17
C THR A 38 -3.36 -15.60 3.29
N GLU A 39 -4.45 -15.11 3.88
CA GLU A 39 -5.60 -14.54 3.19
C GLU A 39 -6.07 -13.25 3.86
N ILE A 40 -6.51 -12.30 3.03
CA ILE A 40 -7.18 -11.08 3.49
C ILE A 40 -8.62 -11.42 3.82
N ILE A 41 -9.06 -11.11 5.04
CA ILE A 41 -10.45 -11.35 5.51
C ILE A 41 -11.19 -10.06 5.87
N GLY A 42 -10.49 -8.93 5.95
CA GLY A 42 -11.08 -7.62 6.24
C GLY A 42 -10.87 -6.61 5.12
N LYS A 43 -10.91 -5.33 5.50
CA LYS A 43 -10.61 -4.22 4.59
C LYS A 43 -9.17 -4.34 4.08
N SER A 44 -8.96 -4.11 2.80
CA SER A 44 -7.64 -4.14 2.18
C SER A 44 -7.41 -2.99 1.22
N TYR A 45 -6.15 -2.79 0.88
CA TYR A 45 -5.66 -1.69 0.07
C TYR A 45 -4.70 -2.20 -1.00
N LEU A 46 -4.66 -1.50 -2.12
CA LEU A 46 -3.71 -1.81 -3.19
C LEU A 46 -2.39 -1.06 -2.97
N PRO A 47 -1.29 -1.50 -3.61
CA PRO A 47 -0.03 -0.75 -3.57
C PRO A 47 -0.17 0.70 -4.04
N GLY A 48 -1.14 1.00 -4.90
CA GLY A 48 -1.46 2.37 -5.30
C GLY A 48 -1.95 3.23 -4.14
N ASP A 49 -2.84 2.71 -3.29
CA ASP A 49 -3.37 3.45 -2.14
C ASP A 49 -2.28 3.72 -1.09
N LEU A 50 -1.37 2.77 -0.92
CA LEU A 50 -0.17 2.91 -0.09
C LEU A 50 0.69 4.10 -0.55
N TRP A 51 1.06 4.14 -1.84
CA TRP A 51 1.87 5.22 -2.37
C TRP A 51 1.11 6.55 -2.42
N ALA A 52 -0.20 6.52 -2.60
CA ALA A 52 -1.04 7.71 -2.54
C ALA A 52 -1.05 8.30 -1.12
N THR A 53 -1.09 7.45 -0.10
CA THR A 53 -0.98 7.83 1.32
C THR A 53 0.37 8.47 1.63
N VAL A 54 1.48 7.89 1.15
CA VAL A 54 2.82 8.46 1.32
C VAL A 54 2.94 9.80 0.61
N ALA A 55 2.44 9.91 -0.62
CA ALA A 55 2.45 11.18 -1.37
C ALA A 55 1.63 12.26 -0.64
N HIS A 56 0.45 11.91 -0.10
CA HIS A 56 -0.36 12.81 0.70
C HIS A 56 0.40 13.32 1.94
N ALA A 57 1.01 12.42 2.71
CA ALA A 57 1.81 12.76 3.90
C ALA A 57 2.99 13.69 3.59
N LEU A 58 3.53 13.64 2.37
CA LEU A 58 4.62 14.49 1.91
C LEU A 58 4.14 15.77 1.20
N GLY A 59 2.84 16.02 1.12
CA GLY A 59 2.28 17.18 0.41
C GLY A 59 2.47 17.13 -1.11
N ILE A 60 2.64 15.94 -1.70
CA ILE A 60 2.84 15.74 -3.13
C ILE A 60 1.47 15.64 -3.82
N PRO A 61 1.15 16.48 -4.81
CA PRO A 61 -0.13 16.44 -5.52
C PRO A 61 -0.34 15.12 -6.28
N LEU A 62 -1.45 14.42 -6.00
CA LEU A 62 -1.79 13.13 -6.62
C LEU A 62 -2.34 13.26 -8.05
N ASP A 63 -2.86 14.43 -8.41
CA ASP A 63 -3.34 14.76 -9.75
C ASP A 63 -2.20 14.99 -10.76
N ARG A 64 -0.95 14.99 -10.29
CA ARG A 64 0.22 15.15 -11.13
C ARG A 64 0.41 13.94 -12.05
N VAL A 65 0.42 14.21 -13.35
CA VAL A 65 0.72 13.22 -14.39
C VAL A 65 2.07 13.51 -15.01
N HIS A 66 3.00 12.59 -14.85
CA HIS A 66 4.30 12.64 -15.52
C HIS A 66 4.20 12.00 -16.91
N LYS A 67 5.04 12.43 -17.85
CA LYS A 67 5.16 11.78 -19.15
C LYS A 67 6.50 11.08 -19.24
N SER A 68 6.52 9.84 -19.71
CA SER A 68 7.78 9.16 -20.04
C SER A 68 8.44 9.82 -21.25
N ASN A 69 9.70 9.46 -21.53
CA ASN A 69 10.43 9.91 -22.74
C ASN A 69 9.73 9.54 -24.05
N ARG A 70 8.78 8.58 -24.02
CA ARG A 70 7.96 8.17 -25.19
C ARG A 70 6.54 8.74 -25.13
N GLY A 71 6.29 9.74 -24.27
CA GLY A 71 5.01 10.44 -24.14
C GLY A 71 3.93 9.69 -23.37
N ARG A 72 4.19 8.50 -22.82
CA ARG A 72 3.20 7.74 -22.05
C ARG A 72 2.86 8.48 -20.75
N PRO A 73 1.58 8.79 -20.47
CA PRO A 73 1.19 9.37 -19.19
C PRO A 73 1.37 8.34 -18.06
N MET A 74 1.95 8.80 -16.96
CA MET A 74 2.22 8.04 -15.75
C MET A 74 1.57 8.79 -14.58
N LYS A 75 0.47 8.24 -14.09
CA LYS A 75 -0.20 8.76 -12.89
C LYS A 75 0.64 8.42 -11.66
N LEU A 76 0.74 9.36 -10.72
CA LEU A 76 1.33 9.07 -9.42
C LEU A 76 0.53 7.97 -8.72
N ALA A 77 1.22 7.07 -8.01
CA ALA A 77 0.60 6.01 -7.21
C ALA A 77 -0.42 5.13 -7.97
N ALA A 78 -0.27 5.00 -9.30
CA ALA A 78 -1.21 4.34 -10.18
C ALA A 78 -2.67 4.84 -10.09
N GLY A 79 -2.88 6.07 -9.57
CA GLY A 79 -4.21 6.63 -9.33
C GLY A 79 -4.92 6.06 -8.10
N GLY A 80 -4.19 5.47 -7.15
CA GLY A 80 -4.74 5.09 -5.85
C GLY A 80 -5.17 6.30 -5.01
N THR A 81 -5.90 6.01 -3.95
CA THR A 81 -6.44 6.99 -3.01
C THR A 81 -5.77 6.84 -1.63
N PRO A 82 -5.46 7.93 -0.92
CA PRO A 82 -4.93 7.83 0.44
C PRO A 82 -5.84 7.01 1.37
N ILE A 83 -5.22 6.22 2.23
CA ILE A 83 -5.89 5.38 3.24
C ILE A 83 -6.40 6.30 4.35
N ALA A 84 -7.72 6.48 4.41
CA ALA A 84 -8.36 7.45 5.29
C ALA A 84 -8.00 7.25 6.78
N GLU A 85 -7.83 6.01 7.23
CA GLU A 85 -7.47 5.70 8.61
C GLU A 85 -6.06 6.20 8.98
N LEU A 86 -5.18 6.38 8.00
CA LEU A 86 -3.79 6.80 8.20
C LEU A 86 -3.58 8.31 8.02
N ILE A 87 -4.55 9.03 7.44
CA ILE A 87 -4.47 10.46 7.16
C ILE A 87 -5.54 11.22 7.96
N GLY A 88 -5.19 11.60 9.19
CA GLY A 88 -6.02 12.40 10.10
C GLY A 88 -5.43 13.78 10.33
#